data_AF-A0A9D7S9H6-F1
#
_entry.id   AF-A0A9D7S9H6-F1
#
_cell.length_a   1.000
_cell.length_b   1.000
_cell.length_c   1.000
_cell.angle_alpha   90.00
_cell.angle_beta   90.00
_cell.angle_gamma   90.00
#
_symmetry.space_group_name_H-M   'P 1'
#
loop_
_entity.id
_entity.type
_entity.pdbx_description
1 polymer ?
#
loop_
_entity_poly.entity_id
_entity_poly.type
_entity_poly.pdbx_seq_one_letter_code
_entity_poly.pdbx_strand_id
1 'polypeptide(L)'
;MKPYQANLFNATLLVILGLWSYSASGRDTHTLIVPALGILLSFFHKPFKAENKTVAHVVVVLTFLILIVLFLPLRNSINAGNNMAILRVVLMIVSCAAAMIVYIRSFIDARKNRLSGDM
;
A
#
# COMPACT_ATOMS: atom_id res chain seq x y z
N MET A 1 -9.80 9.18 -8.56
CA MET A 1 -10.01 7.75 -8.22
C MET A 1 -10.69 7.67 -6.87
N LYS A 2 -11.64 6.75 -6.69
CA LYS A 2 -12.22 6.51 -5.37
C LYS A 2 -11.18 5.79 -4.48
N PRO A 3 -11.16 6.03 -3.17
CA PRO A 3 -10.14 5.48 -2.27
C PRO A 3 -10.05 3.94 -2.29
N TYR A 4 -11.18 3.24 -2.43
CA TYR A 4 -11.18 1.78 -2.56
C TYR A 4 -10.47 1.28 -3.83
N GLN A 5 -10.50 2.06 -4.92
CA GLN A 5 -9.83 1.71 -6.18
C GLN A 5 -8.32 1.88 -6.04
N ALA A 6 -7.87 2.95 -5.37
CA ALA A 6 -6.46 3.16 -5.07
C ALA A 6 -5.91 2.06 -4.15
N ASN A 7 -6.69 1.62 -3.15
CA ASN A 7 -6.30 0.50 -2.29
C ASN A 7 -6.15 -0.80 -3.07
N LEU A 8 -7.13 -1.14 -3.91
CA LEU A 8 -7.08 -2.37 -4.70
C LEU A 8 -5.90 -2.35 -5.68
N PHE A 9 -5.65 -1.20 -6.33
CA PHE A 9 -4.52 -1.03 -7.22
C PHE A 9 -3.18 -1.19 -6.48
N ASN A 10 -3.02 -0.51 -5.34
CA ASN A 10 -1.81 -0.60 -4.53
C ASN A 10 -1.57 -2.02 -4.00
N ALA A 11 -2.62 -2.66 -3.46
CA ALA A 11 -2.60 -4.05 -3.00
C ALA A 11 -2.17 -5.00 -4.13
N THR A 12 -2.74 -4.85 -5.32
CA THR A 12 -2.41 -5.68 -6.49
C THR A 12 -0.95 -5.50 -6.91
N LEU A 13 -0.45 -4.26 -6.95
CA LEU A 13 0.96 -3.98 -7.24
C LEU A 13 1.90 -4.61 -6.21
N LEU A 14 1.58 -4.50 -4.92
CA LEU A 14 2.38 -5.10 -3.84
C LEU A 14 2.42 -6.62 -3.97
N VAL A 15 1.31 -7.26 -4.34
CA VAL A 15 1.25 -8.72 -4.55
C VAL A 15 2.09 -9.14 -5.76
N ILE A 16 1.87 -8.53 -6.93
CA ILE A 16 2.55 -8.91 -8.16
C ILE A 16 4.07 -8.69 -8.05
N LEU A 17 4.47 -7.48 -7.63
CA LEU A 17 5.88 -7.13 -7.50
C LEU A 17 6.54 -7.89 -6.34
N GLY A 18 5.79 -8.17 -5.26
CA GLY A 18 6.27 -8.94 -4.12
C GLY A 18 6.53 -10.40 -4.49
N LEU A 19 5.62 -11.03 -5.23
CA LEU A 19 5.80 -12.40 -5.70
C LEU A 19 6.92 -12.51 -6.73
N TRP A 20 7.07 -11.50 -7.60
CA TRP A 20 8.24 -11.40 -8.48
C TRP A 20 9.55 -11.30 -7.67
N SER A 21 9.55 -10.58 -6.54
CA SER A 21 10.69 -10.55 -5.62
C SER A 21 11.07 -11.92 -5.13
N TYR A 22 10.09 -12.69 -4.68
CA TYR A 22 10.34 -14.02 -4.15
C TYR A 22 11.01 -14.94 -5.17
N SER A 23 10.51 -14.93 -6.41
CA SER A 23 11.09 -15.73 -7.49
C SER A 23 12.51 -15.27 -7.86
N ALA A 24 12.78 -13.96 -7.85
CA ALA A 24 14.08 -13.40 -8.22
C ALA A 24 15.15 -13.49 -7.11
N SER A 25 14.73 -13.52 -5.84
CA SER A 25 15.61 -13.54 -4.67
C SER A 25 15.93 -14.96 -4.17
N GLY A 26 15.88 -15.97 -5.04
CA GLY A 26 16.21 -17.35 -4.64
C GLY A 26 15.22 -17.98 -3.65
N ARG A 27 13.98 -17.48 -3.58
CA ARG A 27 12.90 -17.95 -2.69
C ARG A 27 13.12 -17.66 -1.20
N ASP A 28 13.74 -16.53 -0.88
CA ASP A 28 13.82 -16.03 0.50
C ASP A 28 12.42 -15.72 1.06
N THR A 29 11.99 -16.43 2.10
CA THR A 29 10.66 -16.29 2.70
C THR A 29 10.39 -14.88 3.24
N HIS A 30 11.43 -14.15 3.66
CA HIS A 30 11.29 -12.75 4.11
C HIS A 30 10.71 -11.82 3.03
N THR A 31 10.89 -12.14 1.75
CA THR A 31 10.32 -11.36 0.65
C THR A 31 8.81 -11.52 0.50
N LEU A 32 8.22 -12.55 1.13
CA LEU A 32 6.77 -12.80 1.12
C LEU A 32 5.97 -11.89 2.05
N ILE A 33 6.64 -11.13 2.93
CA ILE A 33 5.98 -10.19 3.85
C ILE A 33 5.21 -9.13 3.06
N VAL A 34 5.84 -8.53 2.03
CA VAL A 34 5.22 -7.48 1.20
C VAL A 34 3.98 -7.99 0.43
N PRO A 35 4.03 -9.12 -0.29
CA PRO A 35 2.84 -9.64 -0.97
C PRO A 35 1.77 -10.12 0.02
N ALA A 36 2.13 -10.69 1.17
CA ALA A 36 1.14 -11.05 2.21
C ALA A 36 0.39 -9.81 2.73
N LEU A 37 1.10 -8.70 2.96
CA LEU A 37 0.49 -7.43 3.34
C LEU A 37 -0.37 -6.83 2.21
N GLY A 38 0.01 -7.03 0.95
CA GLY A 38 -0.83 -6.69 -0.21
C GLY A 38 -2.14 -7.47 -0.24
N ILE A 39 -2.12 -8.78 0.01
CA ILE A 39 -3.33 -9.62 0.11
C ILE A 39 -4.22 -9.12 1.26
N LEU A 40 -3.61 -8.85 2.42
CA LEU A 40 -4.31 -8.33 3.59
C LEU A 40 -5.02 -6.99 3.27
N LEU A 41 -4.33 -6.05 2.62
CA LEU A 41 -4.91 -4.79 2.15
C LEU A 41 -6.08 -5.00 1.18
N SER A 42 -5.98 -5.99 0.29
CA SER A 42 -7.04 -6.32 -0.66
C SER A 42 -8.34 -6.73 0.05
N PHE A 43 -8.25 -7.43 1.19
CA PHE A 43 -9.41 -7.83 1.99
C PHE A 43 -10.17 -6.63 2.57
N PHE A 44 -9.49 -5.52 2.81
CA PHE A 44 -10.10 -4.28 3.29
C PHE A 44 -10.85 -3.48 2.21
N HIS A 45 -10.92 -3.95 0.96
CA HIS A 45 -11.69 -3.33 -0.13
C HIS A 45 -13.17 -3.07 0.23
N LYS A 46 -13.89 -4.10 0.71
CA LYS A 46 -15.32 -4.02 1.02
C LYS A 46 -15.60 -3.05 2.18
N PRO A 47 -14.90 -3.13 3.32
CA PRO A 47 -15.17 -2.23 4.44
C PRO A 47 -14.69 -0.79 4.18
N PHE A 48 -13.72 -0.56 3.27
CA PHE A 48 -13.42 0.80 2.77
C PHE A 48 -14.57 1.42 1.99
N LYS A 49 -15.27 0.60 1.19
CA LYS A 49 -16.45 1.03 0.41
C LYS A 49 -17.64 1.37 1.31
N ALA A 50 -17.71 0.79 2.51
CA ALA A 50 -18.76 1.04 3.49
C ALA A 50 -18.55 2.33 4.32
N GLU A 51 -17.54 3.15 4.01
CA GLU A 51 -17.20 4.41 4.70
C GLU A 51 -17.07 4.30 6.23
N ASN A 52 -16.74 3.11 6.74
CA ASN A 52 -16.55 2.91 8.16
C ASN A 52 -15.24 3.60 8.61
N LYS A 53 -15.37 4.66 9.41
CA LYS A 53 -14.25 5.50 9.89
C LYS A 53 -13.12 4.71 10.54
N THR A 54 -13.46 3.66 11.30
CA THR A 54 -12.48 2.85 12.03
C THR A 54 -11.64 2.05 11.04
N VAL A 55 -12.29 1.44 10.06
CA VAL A 55 -11.60 0.68 8.99
C VAL A 55 -10.74 1.62 8.16
N ALA A 56 -11.25 2.82 7.85
CA ALA A 56 -10.50 3.84 7.13
C ALA A 56 -9.14 4.14 7.80
N HIS A 57 -9.15 4.37 9.12
CA HIS A 57 -7.92 4.59 9.90
C HIS A 57 -7.01 3.37 9.90
N VAL A 58 -7.57 2.16 10.10
CA VAL A 58 -6.77 0.92 10.12
C VAL A 58 -6.00 0.72 8.82
N VAL A 59 -6.64 0.88 7.65
CA VAL A 59 -5.94 0.68 6.35
C VAL A 59 -4.89 1.76 6.11
N VAL A 60 -5.15 3.00 6.52
CA VAL A 60 -4.17 4.09 6.39
C VAL A 60 -2.95 3.81 7.26
N VAL A 61 -3.15 3.43 8.52
CA VAL A 61 -2.05 3.04 9.41
C VAL A 61 -1.31 1.82 8.85
N LEU A 62 -2.02 0.80 8.38
CA LEU A 62 -1.42 -0.39 7.78
C LEU A 62 -0.59 -0.04 6.53
N THR A 63 -1.09 0.84 5.67
CA THR A 63 -0.37 1.30 4.47
C THR A 63 0.86 2.13 4.83
N PHE A 64 0.77 2.94 5.88
CA PHE A 64 1.91 3.70 6.41
C PHE A 64 3.00 2.76 6.94
N LEU A 65 2.61 1.72 7.69
CA LEU A 65 3.55 0.69 8.17
C LEU A 65 4.22 -0.05 7.01
N ILE A 66 3.48 -0.40 5.96
CA ILE A 66 4.05 -1.04 4.76
C ILE A 66 5.10 -0.14 4.10
N LEU A 67 4.82 1.17 4.01
CA LEU A 67 5.75 2.14 3.46
C LEU A 67 7.06 2.20 4.26
N ILE A 68 6.98 2.13 5.60
CA ILE A 68 8.17 2.05 6.47
C ILE A 68 8.93 0.73 6.25
N VAL A 69 8.21 -0.40 6.20
CA VAL A 69 8.81 -1.73 5.98
C VAL A 69 9.56 -1.80 4.64
N LEU A 70 9.08 -1.12 3.60
CA LEU A 70 9.70 -1.08 2.27
C LEU A 70 11.10 -0.41 2.23
N PHE A 71 11.48 0.37 3.25
CA PHE A 71 12.85 0.92 3.31
C PHE A 71 13.90 -0.17 3.55
N LEU A 72 13.55 -1.26 4.24
CA LEU A 72 14.45 -2.38 4.49
C LEU A 72 14.87 -3.10 3.19
N PRO A 73 13.95 -3.57 2.31
CA PRO A 73 14.33 -4.17 1.04
C PRO A 73 14.98 -3.16 0.08
N LEU A 74 14.67 -1.86 0.19
CA LEU A 74 15.36 -0.83 -0.60
C LEU A 74 16.83 -0.76 -0.24
N ARG A 75 17.15 -0.63 1.05
CA ARG A 75 18.53 -0.60 1.54
C ARG A 75 19.27 -1.89 1.18
N ASN A 76 18.61 -3.05 1.36
CA ASN A 76 19.19 -4.34 0.99
C ASN A 76 19.52 -4.40 -0.51
N SER A 77 18.61 -3.94 -1.37
CA SER A 77 18.81 -3.95 -2.82
C SER A 77 19.94 -3.01 -3.28
N ILE A 78 20.08 -1.85 -2.61
CA ILE A 78 21.19 -0.91 -2.84
C ILE A 78 22.52 -1.55 -2.45
N ASN A 79 22.60 -2.15 -1.26
CA ASN A 79 23.82 -2.80 -0.78
C ASN A 79 24.23 -3.98 -1.69
N ALA A 80 23.26 -4.69 -2.25
CA ALA A 80 23.49 -5.79 -3.19
C ALA A 80 23.83 -5.32 -4.61
N GLY A 81 23.79 -4.02 -4.92
CA GLY A 81 24.05 -3.48 -6.26
C GLY A 81 23.05 -3.93 -7.33
N ASN A 82 21.87 -4.42 -6.93
CA ASN A 82 20.89 -4.98 -7.86
C ASN A 82 19.92 -3.88 -8.33
N ASN A 83 20.28 -3.20 -9.43
CA ASN A 83 19.50 -2.10 -9.99
C ASN A 83 18.04 -2.48 -10.30
N MET A 84 17.79 -3.73 -10.71
CA MET A 84 16.44 -4.20 -11.01
C MET A 84 15.59 -4.36 -9.74
N ALA A 85 16.18 -4.86 -8.65
CA ALA A 85 15.51 -4.94 -7.35
C ALA A 85 15.23 -3.55 -6.78
N ILE A 86 16.17 -2.62 -6.89
CA ILE A 86 16.01 -1.22 -6.46
C ILE A 86 14.82 -0.58 -7.19
N LEU A 87 14.79 -0.65 -8.52
CA LEU A 87 13.71 -0.06 -9.33
C LEU A 87 12.34 -0.58 -8.90
N ARG A 88 12.22 -1.90 -8.69
CA ARG A 88 10.96 -2.51 -8.26
C ARG A 88 10.51 -2.02 -6.89
N VAL A 89 11.42 -1.95 -5.91
CA VAL A 89 11.09 -1.50 -4.55
C VAL A 89 10.71 -0.01 -4.57
N VAL A 90 11.40 0.81 -5.37
CA VAL A 90 11.03 2.22 -5.56
C VAL A 90 9.61 2.34 -6.14
N LEU A 91 9.25 1.53 -7.14
CA LEU A 91 7.89 1.52 -7.68
C LEU A 91 6.83 1.14 -6.62
N MET A 92 7.14 0.18 -5.75
CA MET A 92 6.27 -0.18 -4.61
C MET A 92 6.10 0.99 -3.64
N ILE A 93 7.19 1.70 -3.31
CA ILE A 93 7.17 2.87 -2.42
C ILE A 93 6.32 3.99 -3.02
N VAL A 94 6.54 4.31 -4.31
CA VAL A 94 5.78 5.35 -5.02
C VAL A 94 4.29 5.00 -5.06
N SER A 95 3.94 3.74 -5.32
CA SER A 95 2.55 3.27 -5.29
C SER A 95 1.93 3.44 -3.90
N CYS A 96 2.61 3.01 -2.83
CA CYS A 96 2.14 3.18 -1.46
C CYS A 96 1.97 4.66 -1.09
N ALA A 97 2.90 5.53 -1.48
CA ALA A 97 2.81 6.96 -1.25
C ALA A 97 1.62 7.59 -2.00
N ALA A 98 1.40 7.20 -3.26
CA ALA A 98 0.25 7.65 -4.04
C ALA A 98 -1.08 7.20 -3.40
N ALA A 99 -1.17 5.95 -2.95
CA ALA A 99 -2.34 5.43 -2.25
C ALA A 99 -2.60 6.20 -0.94
N MET A 100 -1.55 6.49 -0.17
CA MET A 100 -1.63 7.29 1.05
C MET A 100 -2.23 8.67 0.79
N ILE A 101 -1.77 9.38 -0.25
CA ILE A 101 -2.30 10.69 -0.62
C ILE A 101 -3.81 10.60 -0.94
N VAL A 102 -4.22 9.56 -1.66
CA VAL A 102 -5.64 9.33 -1.99
C VAL A 102 -6.46 9.07 -0.72
N TYR A 103 -5.94 8.31 0.24
CA TYR A 103 -6.65 8.07 1.50
C TYR A 103 -6.79 9.33 2.34
N ILE A 104 -5.73 10.14 2.44
CA ILE A 104 -5.76 11.42 3.15
C ILE A 104 -6.81 12.35 2.52
N ARG A 105 -6.84 12.46 1.19
CA ARG A 105 -7.88 13.23 0.48
C ARG A 105 -9.28 12.71 0.78
N SER A 106 -9.47 11.40 0.81
CA SER A 106 -10.77 10.81 1.17
C SER A 106 -11.24 11.20 2.58
N PHE A 107 -10.34 11.35 3.55
CA PHE A 107 -10.71 11.83 4.89
C PHE A 107 -11.12 13.29 4.88
N ILE A 108 -10.43 14.12 4.11
CA ILE A 108 -10.75 15.54 3.96
C ILE A 108 -12.14 15.71 3.31
N ASP A 109 -12.41 14.97 2.24
CA ASP A 109 -13.70 15.00 1.55
C ASP A 109 -14.84 14.53 2.47
N ALA A 110 -14.62 13.46 3.24
CA ALA A 110 -15.61 12.99 4.22
C ALA A 110 -15.87 14.02 5.35
N ARG A 111 -14.87 14.83 5.72
CA ARG A 111 -15.04 15.94 6.67
C ARG A 111 -15.85 17.08 6.03
N LYS A 112 -15.55 17.43 4.78
CA LYS A 112 -16.23 18.52 4.06
C LYS A 112 -17.71 18.21 3.83
N ASN A 113 -18.04 16.99 3.43
CA ASN A 113 -19.43 16.57 3.21
C ASN A 113 -20.29 16.60 4.48
N ARG A 114 -19.70 16.38 5.67
CA ARG A 114 -20.39 16.54 6.95
C ARG A 114 -20.77 18.00 7.19
N LEU A 115 -19.83 18.92 6.95
CA LEU A 115 -20.04 20.35 7.18
C LEU A 115 -21.04 20.99 6.21
N SER A 116 -21.17 20.47 4.99
CA SER A 116 -22.13 20.97 3.99
C SER A 116 -23.51 20.31 4.06
N GLY A 117 -23.67 19.21 4.81
CA GLY A 117 -24.97 18.56 5.04
C GLY A 117 -25.72 19.10 6.26
N ASP A 118 -25.06 19.93 7.07
CA ASP A 118 -25.62 20.63 8.22
C ASP A 118 -26.10 22.07 7.86
N MET A 119 -26.17 22.39 6.56
CA MET A 119 -26.66 23.66 5.99
C MET A 119 -27.86 23.41 5.07
#